data_AF-A0A0B1TMS5-F1
#
_entry.id   AF-A0A0B1TMS5-F1
#
_cell.length_a   1.000
_cell.length_b   1.000
_cell.length_c   1.000
_cell.angle_alpha   90.00
_cell.angle_beta   90.00
_cell.angle_gamma   90.00
#
_symmetry.space_group_name_H-M   'P 1'
#
loop_
_entity.id
_entity.type
_entity.pdbx_description
1 polymer ?
#
loop_
_entity_poly.entity_id
_entity_poly.type
_entity_poly.pdbx_seq_one_letter_code
_entity_poly.pdbx_strand_id
1 'polypeptide(L)'
;MEECIFVNSRETAPAAAHRDMYKNNSEAAQYGFKSIAIPSELAGSWYVYNKYGSGLVAWKDLVLPSAELARKGVIVSEYLEDAMRETEPYFRKFPSMKSWINPDTGKIYEKGDVIPRPKLADTLEKIAYSADPAEMFYRGEMAGTIVKEITEGGRRAVVGLRKFFVLRNSASHELMQSYDGPYIVKASSMVEIYVDI
;
A
#
# COMPACT_ATOMS: atom_id res chain seq x y z
N MET A 1 -31.14 1.48 -13.04
CA MET A 1 -30.45 0.89 -11.88
C MET A 1 -29.09 1.53 -11.78
N GLU A 2 -28.74 2.08 -10.64
CA GLU A 2 -27.37 2.53 -10.36
C GLU A 2 -26.49 1.29 -10.20
N GLU A 3 -25.35 1.26 -10.91
CA GLU A 3 -24.38 0.17 -10.83
C GLU A 3 -23.43 0.43 -9.66
N CYS A 4 -23.33 -0.53 -8.73
CA CYS A 4 -22.35 -0.45 -7.65
C CYS A 4 -21.12 -1.28 -8.01
N ILE A 5 -19.94 -0.67 -7.88
CA ILE A 5 -18.66 -1.27 -8.25
C ILE A 5 -17.75 -1.24 -7.04
N PHE A 6 -17.21 -2.40 -6.69
CA PHE A 6 -16.17 -2.53 -5.69
C PHE A 6 -14.87 -3.02 -6.35
N VAL A 7 -13.79 -2.28 -6.16
CA VAL A 7 -12.45 -2.64 -6.64
C VAL A 7 -11.64 -3.15 -5.45
N ASN A 8 -11.26 -4.43 -5.51
CA ASN A 8 -10.42 -5.03 -4.47
C ASN A 8 -8.93 -4.90 -4.84
N SER A 9 -8.24 -3.98 -4.17
CA SER A 9 -6.79 -3.77 -4.23
C SER A 9 -6.08 -4.25 -2.96
N ARG A 10 -6.67 -5.20 -2.23
CA ARG A 10 -6.06 -5.79 -1.03
C ARG A 10 -4.79 -6.57 -1.39
N GLU A 11 -3.82 -6.54 -0.48
CA GLU A 11 -2.58 -7.28 -0.61
C GLU A 11 -2.84 -8.80 -0.64
N THR A 12 -1.92 -9.52 -1.28
CA THR A 12 -1.98 -10.99 -1.34
C THR A 12 -0.74 -11.60 -0.69
N ALA A 13 -0.90 -12.82 -0.15
CA ALA A 13 0.22 -13.57 0.38
C ALA A 13 1.22 -13.86 -0.76
N PRO A 14 2.53 -13.64 -0.55
CA PRO A 14 3.55 -13.97 -1.54
C PRO A 14 3.54 -15.47 -1.88
N ALA A 15 4.01 -15.84 -3.08
CA ALA A 15 3.98 -17.23 -3.54
C ALA A 15 4.75 -18.22 -2.63
N ALA A 16 5.76 -17.73 -1.90
CA ALA A 16 6.54 -18.52 -0.94
C ALA A 16 5.90 -18.61 0.46
N ALA A 17 4.74 -17.98 0.69
CA ALA A 17 4.04 -18.07 1.96
C ALA A 17 3.46 -19.48 2.17
N HIS A 18 3.47 -19.94 3.43
CA HIS A 18 2.88 -21.22 3.81
C HIS A 18 2.29 -21.13 5.22
N ARG A 19 1.32 -22.01 5.53
CA ARG A 19 0.53 -22.01 6.77
C ARG A 19 1.37 -21.81 8.04
N ASP A 20 2.48 -22.51 8.15
CA ASP A 20 3.29 -22.58 9.38
C ASP A 20 4.43 -21.54 9.46
N MET A 21 4.51 -20.57 8.54
CA MET A 21 5.68 -19.67 8.40
C MET A 21 5.97 -18.76 9.60
N TYR A 22 5.02 -18.62 10.53
CA TYR A 22 5.15 -17.82 11.76
C TYR A 22 5.03 -18.63 13.05
N LYS A 23 4.90 -19.97 12.97
CA LYS A 23 4.60 -20.82 14.14
C LYS A 23 5.59 -20.65 15.31
N ASN A 24 6.85 -20.40 14.99
CA ASN A 24 7.94 -20.26 15.97
C ASN A 24 8.33 -18.80 16.23
N ASN A 25 7.72 -17.84 15.52
CA ASN A 25 7.99 -16.42 15.68
C ASN A 25 6.76 -15.62 15.19
N SER A 26 5.79 -15.42 16.08
CA SER A 26 4.58 -14.66 15.78
C SER A 26 4.84 -13.16 15.60
N GLU A 27 5.89 -12.61 16.21
CA GLU A 27 6.30 -11.21 16.02
C GLU A 27 6.68 -10.94 14.55
N ALA A 28 7.28 -11.91 13.87
CA ALA A 28 7.62 -11.82 12.45
C ALA A 28 6.39 -11.74 11.51
N ALA A 29 5.19 -12.00 12.00
CA ALA A 29 3.94 -11.75 11.27
C ALA A 29 3.53 -10.27 11.29
N GLN A 30 4.05 -9.49 12.25
CA GLN A 30 3.74 -8.08 12.42
C GLN A 30 4.91 -7.19 11.96
N TYR A 31 6.14 -7.58 12.26
CA TYR A 31 7.33 -6.74 12.06
C TYR A 31 8.39 -7.38 11.15
N GLY A 32 9.06 -6.52 10.38
CA GLY A 32 10.16 -6.89 9.49
C GLY A 32 9.72 -7.46 8.13
N PHE A 33 10.68 -7.84 7.30
CA PHE A 33 10.41 -8.23 5.90
C PHE A 33 9.50 -9.45 5.74
N LYS A 34 9.44 -10.33 6.76
CA LYS A 34 8.55 -11.49 6.76
C LYS A 34 7.08 -11.14 6.92
N SER A 35 6.71 -9.96 7.43
CA SER A 35 5.30 -9.55 7.55
C SER A 35 4.73 -8.96 6.25
N ILE A 36 5.59 -8.60 5.29
CA ILE A 36 5.20 -7.90 4.06
C ILE A 36 4.35 -8.79 3.13
N ALA A 37 3.13 -8.38 2.80
CA ALA A 37 2.33 -8.97 1.72
C ALA A 37 2.63 -8.26 0.38
N ILE A 38 2.12 -8.78 -0.75
CA ILE A 38 2.32 -8.14 -2.06
C ILE A 38 1.45 -6.88 -2.14
N PRO A 39 2.04 -5.67 -2.21
CA PRO A 39 1.27 -4.42 -2.22
C PRO A 39 0.44 -4.31 -3.50
N SER A 40 -0.83 -3.89 -3.42
CA SER A 40 -1.71 -3.79 -4.60
C SER A 40 -2.37 -2.41 -4.78
N GLU A 41 -2.00 -1.44 -3.94
CA GLU A 41 -2.59 -0.09 -3.93
C GLU A 41 -2.41 0.65 -5.25
N LEU A 42 -1.17 0.86 -5.70
CA LEU A 42 -0.86 1.55 -6.96
C LEU A 42 -1.57 0.89 -8.14
N ALA A 43 -1.58 -0.43 -8.12
CA ALA A 43 -2.21 -1.27 -9.09
C ALA A 43 -3.74 -0.99 -9.17
N GLY A 44 -4.39 -0.90 -8.00
CA GLY A 44 -5.82 -0.56 -7.88
C GLY A 44 -6.12 0.86 -8.32
N SER A 45 -5.33 1.84 -7.87
CA SER A 45 -5.49 3.25 -8.26
C SER A 45 -5.34 3.42 -9.77
N TRP A 46 -4.35 2.76 -10.39
CA TRP A 46 -4.13 2.78 -11.83
C TRP A 46 -5.27 2.12 -12.60
N TYR A 47 -5.79 1.00 -12.11
CA TYR A 47 -6.98 0.36 -12.71
C TYR A 47 -8.20 1.29 -12.66
N VAL A 48 -8.48 1.91 -11.50
CA VAL A 48 -9.62 2.85 -11.36
C VAL A 48 -9.45 4.05 -12.28
N TYR A 49 -8.24 4.63 -12.32
CA TYR A 49 -7.94 5.75 -13.21
C TYR A 49 -8.20 5.41 -14.68
N ASN A 50 -7.71 4.27 -15.18
CA ASN A 50 -7.91 3.90 -16.58
C ASN A 50 -9.34 3.48 -16.91
N LYS A 51 -10.03 2.85 -15.96
CA LYS A 51 -11.37 2.29 -16.21
C LYS A 51 -12.49 3.30 -16.01
N TYR A 52 -12.35 4.16 -15.00
CA TYR A 52 -13.41 5.05 -14.51
C TYR A 52 -12.99 6.53 -14.46
N GLY A 53 -11.74 6.85 -14.79
CA GLY A 53 -11.28 8.24 -14.86
C GLY A 53 -12.09 9.05 -15.88
N SER A 54 -12.26 10.34 -15.60
CA SER A 54 -13.01 11.25 -16.47
C SER A 54 -12.31 11.53 -17.81
N GLY A 55 -11.01 11.24 -17.91
CA GLY A 55 -10.16 11.63 -19.03
C GLY A 55 -9.81 13.13 -19.07
N LEU A 56 -10.32 13.92 -18.13
CA LEU A 56 -10.10 15.38 -18.07
C LEU A 56 -8.90 15.78 -17.21
N VAL A 57 -8.49 14.90 -16.30
CA VAL A 57 -7.36 15.12 -15.39
C VAL A 57 -6.30 14.07 -15.71
N ALA A 58 -5.08 14.51 -16.01
CA ALA A 58 -4.00 13.58 -16.30
C ALA A 58 -3.54 12.89 -15.00
N TRP A 59 -3.10 11.64 -15.11
CA TRP A 59 -2.58 10.83 -13.98
C TRP A 59 -1.56 11.58 -13.13
N LYS A 60 -0.59 12.21 -13.78
CA LYS A 60 0.45 12.99 -13.11
C LYS A 60 -0.11 14.11 -12.23
N ASP A 61 -1.21 14.74 -12.63
CA ASP A 61 -1.80 15.87 -11.91
C ASP A 61 -2.51 15.39 -10.62
N LEU A 62 -2.86 14.10 -10.53
CA LEU A 62 -3.38 13.47 -9.32
C LEU A 62 -2.27 13.08 -8.34
N VAL A 63 -1.06 12.76 -8.83
CA VAL A 63 0.04 12.20 -8.03
C VAL A 63 1.05 13.27 -7.60
N LEU A 64 1.39 14.22 -8.47
CA LEU A 64 2.42 15.24 -8.22
C LEU A 64 2.16 16.11 -6.98
N PRO A 65 0.92 16.49 -6.61
CA PRO A 65 0.69 17.23 -5.36
C PRO A 65 1.19 16.47 -4.12
N SER A 66 1.02 15.14 -4.09
CA SER A 66 1.52 14.30 -3.01
C SER A 66 3.05 14.17 -3.03
N ALA A 67 3.66 14.16 -4.22
CA ALA A 67 5.12 14.19 -4.36
C ALA A 67 5.70 15.51 -3.83
N GLU A 68 5.05 16.64 -4.13
CA GLU A 68 5.45 17.95 -3.63
C GLU A 68 5.35 18.04 -2.10
N LEU A 69 4.26 17.57 -1.51
CA LEU A 69 4.11 17.48 -0.05
C LEU A 69 5.18 16.58 0.58
N ALA A 70 5.46 15.42 -0.02
CA ALA A 70 6.52 14.53 0.44
C ALA A 70 7.91 15.19 0.31
N ARG A 71 8.15 16.04 -0.70
CA ARG A 71 9.41 16.77 -0.87
C ARG A 71 9.57 17.86 0.20
N LYS A 72 8.57 18.74 0.33
CA LYS A 72 8.58 19.87 1.26
C LYS A 72 8.48 19.43 2.72
N GLY A 73 7.87 18.28 2.94
CA GLY A 73 7.51 17.78 4.25
C GLY A 73 6.14 18.23 4.70
N VAL A 74 5.63 17.53 5.70
CA VAL A 74 4.32 17.80 6.32
C VAL A 74 4.51 18.15 7.80
N ILE A 75 3.62 18.97 8.34
CA ILE A 75 3.62 19.28 9.77
C ILE A 75 3.20 18.02 10.54
N VAL A 76 4.00 17.62 11.52
CA VAL A 76 3.69 16.49 12.39
C VAL A 76 2.52 16.87 13.29
N SER A 77 1.44 16.10 13.17
CA SER A 77 0.30 16.18 14.07
C SER A 77 0.57 15.41 15.36
N GLU A 78 -0.22 15.69 16.39
CA GLU A 78 -0.18 14.96 17.66
C GLU A 78 -0.36 13.44 17.46
N TYR A 79 -1.32 13.04 16.62
CA TYR A 79 -1.54 11.64 16.29
C TYR A 79 -0.33 10.98 15.61
N LEU A 80 0.34 11.71 14.70
CA LEU A 80 1.53 11.17 14.03
C LEU A 80 2.71 11.04 15.01
N GLU A 81 2.89 12.01 15.92
CA GLU A 81 3.89 11.92 16.98
C GLU A 81 3.65 10.67 17.85
N ASP A 82 2.42 10.44 18.30
CA ASP A 82 2.08 9.29 19.14
C ASP A 82 2.33 7.96 18.41
N ALA A 83 1.90 7.84 17.15
CA ALA A 83 2.18 6.66 16.33
C ALA A 83 3.69 6.44 16.13
N MET A 84 4.47 7.51 15.95
CA MET A 84 5.93 7.42 15.86
C MET A 84 6.57 7.01 17.19
N ARG A 85 6.05 7.47 18.32
CA ARG A 85 6.53 7.09 19.66
C ARG A 85 6.36 5.59 19.91
N GLU A 86 5.22 5.03 19.53
CA GLU A 86 4.98 3.58 19.61
C GLU A 86 5.90 2.77 18.68
N THR A 87 6.25 3.34 17.52
CA THR A 87 7.03 2.64 16.48
C THR A 87 8.54 2.88 16.57
N GLU A 88 8.98 3.84 17.39
CA GLU A 88 10.39 4.28 17.51
C GLU A 88 11.40 3.13 17.69
N PRO A 89 11.14 2.08 18.51
CA PRO A 89 12.06 0.96 18.64
C PRO A 89 12.42 0.31 17.29
N TYR A 90 11.48 0.27 16.34
CA TYR A 90 11.70 -0.28 15.00
C TYR A 90 12.43 0.68 14.07
N PHE A 91 12.20 1.99 14.21
CA PHE A 91 12.96 3.00 13.46
C PHE A 91 14.45 2.92 13.78
N ARG A 92 14.78 2.65 15.05
CA ARG A 92 16.16 2.47 15.51
C ARG A 92 16.75 1.10 15.15
N LYS A 93 15.90 0.07 15.09
CA LYS A 93 16.31 -1.30 14.73
C LYS A 93 16.62 -1.47 13.24
N PHE A 94 15.86 -0.83 12.35
CA PHE A 94 15.96 -1.05 10.90
C PHE A 94 16.62 0.15 10.19
N PRO A 95 17.79 -0.03 9.55
CA PRO A 95 18.48 1.05 8.84
C PRO A 95 17.64 1.73 7.75
N SER A 96 16.75 0.99 7.08
CA SER A 96 15.82 1.54 6.07
C SER A 96 14.82 2.55 6.65
N MET A 97 14.56 2.50 7.95
CA MET A 97 13.64 3.38 8.66
C MET A 97 14.33 4.60 9.30
N LYS A 98 15.64 4.80 9.09
CA LYS A 98 16.40 5.91 9.70
C LYS A 98 15.78 7.29 9.42
N SER A 99 15.10 7.47 8.29
CA SER A 99 14.44 8.74 7.94
C SER A 99 13.28 9.15 8.85
N TRP A 100 12.88 8.29 9.79
CA TRP A 100 11.89 8.62 10.84
C TRP A 100 12.52 9.24 12.09
N ILE A 101 13.85 9.25 12.19
CA ILE A 101 14.60 9.96 13.23
C ILE A 101 15.04 11.31 12.66
N ASN A 102 14.72 12.39 13.38
CA ASN A 102 15.15 13.74 13.07
C ASN A 102 16.69 13.80 13.18
N PRO A 103 17.41 14.12 12.10
CA PRO A 103 18.86 14.11 12.08
C PRO A 103 19.48 15.20 12.96
N ASP A 104 18.76 16.30 13.22
CA ASP A 104 19.26 17.43 14.00
C ASP A 104 19.16 17.17 15.51
N THR A 105 18.12 16.47 15.95
CA THR A 105 17.85 16.21 17.37
C THR A 105 18.20 14.79 17.82
N GLY A 106 18.29 13.83 16.89
CA GLY A 106 18.49 12.41 17.19
C GLY A 106 17.26 11.70 17.79
N LYS A 107 16.13 12.42 17.91
CA LYS A 107 14.83 11.90 18.37
C LYS A 107 13.90 11.65 17.18
N ILE A 108 12.74 11.04 17.41
CA ILE A 108 11.66 11.13 16.43
C ILE A 108 11.24 12.60 16.23
N TYR A 109 10.57 12.88 15.11
CA TYR A 109 9.95 14.19 14.91
C TYR A 109 8.80 14.38 15.90
N GLU A 110 8.65 15.59 16.43
CA GLU A 110 7.63 15.94 17.44
C GLU A 110 6.54 16.83 16.82
N LYS A 111 5.38 16.96 17.48
CA LYS A 111 4.28 17.81 17.00
C LYS A 111 4.77 19.21 16.67
N GLY A 112 4.41 19.69 15.47
CA GLY A 112 4.83 20.99 14.95
C GLY A 112 6.11 20.96 14.12
N ASP A 113 6.92 19.89 14.21
CA ASP A 113 8.04 19.70 13.29
C ASP A 113 7.55 19.50 11.84
N VAL A 114 8.43 19.80 10.88
CA VAL A 114 8.21 19.46 9.47
C VAL A 114 9.02 18.22 9.12
N ILE A 115 8.34 17.15 8.71
CA ILE A 115 8.97 15.88 8.35
C ILE A 115 9.02 15.69 6.83
N PRO A 116 10.21 15.79 6.19
CA PRO A 116 10.34 15.56 4.75
C PRO A 116 10.49 14.07 4.41
N ARG A 117 10.03 13.69 3.22
CA ARG A 117 10.09 12.34 2.66
C ARG A 117 10.64 12.34 1.23
N PRO A 118 11.91 12.75 1.03
CA PRO A 118 12.47 12.87 -0.32
C PRO A 118 12.43 11.53 -1.08
N LYS A 119 12.89 10.42 -0.51
CA LYS A 119 12.83 9.13 -1.23
C LYS A 119 11.42 8.73 -1.70
N LEU A 120 10.38 9.07 -0.91
CA LEU A 120 8.99 8.86 -1.30
C LEU A 120 8.57 9.81 -2.41
N ALA A 121 8.95 11.09 -2.32
CA ALA A 121 8.71 12.06 -3.38
C ALA A 121 9.37 11.64 -4.70
N ASP A 122 10.62 11.16 -4.71
CA ASP A 122 11.27 10.65 -5.94
C ASP A 122 10.49 9.46 -6.52
N THR A 123 9.98 8.59 -5.65
CA THR A 123 9.15 7.44 -6.04
C THR A 123 7.82 7.88 -6.65
N LEU A 124 7.14 8.85 -6.02
CA LEU A 124 5.88 9.40 -6.51
C LEU A 124 6.05 10.16 -7.83
N GLU A 125 7.16 10.87 -8.02
CA GLU A 125 7.50 11.52 -9.29
C GLU A 125 7.68 10.48 -10.40
N LYS A 126 8.46 9.41 -10.16
CA LYS A 126 8.58 8.30 -11.12
C LYS A 126 7.22 7.68 -11.46
N ILE A 127 6.34 7.50 -10.47
CA ILE A 127 4.98 6.99 -10.67
C ILE A 127 4.13 7.96 -11.50
N ALA A 128 4.24 9.26 -11.25
CA ALA A 128 3.48 10.29 -11.94
C ALA A 128 3.85 10.39 -13.43
N TYR A 129 5.13 10.26 -13.76
CA TYR A 129 5.64 10.38 -15.12
C TYR A 129 5.71 9.06 -15.90
N SER A 130 5.44 7.93 -15.26
CA SER A 130 5.42 6.64 -15.95
C SER A 130 4.25 6.55 -16.94
N ALA A 131 4.52 6.00 -18.13
CA ALA A 131 3.47 5.64 -19.08
C ALA A 131 2.60 4.47 -18.57
N ASP A 132 3.19 3.56 -17.79
CA ASP A 132 2.49 2.50 -17.09
C ASP A 132 3.12 2.31 -15.69
N PRO A 133 2.60 3.02 -14.66
CA PRO A 133 3.14 2.92 -13.31
C PRO A 133 2.97 1.53 -12.70
N ALA A 134 1.96 0.76 -13.11
CA ALA A 134 1.80 -0.61 -12.63
C ALA A 134 2.90 -1.52 -13.22
N GLU A 135 3.13 -1.47 -14.53
CA GLU A 135 4.21 -2.26 -15.14
C GLU A 135 5.58 -1.91 -14.54
N MET A 136 5.87 -0.61 -14.38
CA MET A 136 7.10 -0.14 -13.74
C MET A 136 7.29 -0.69 -12.32
N PHE A 137 6.22 -0.68 -11.49
CA PHE A 137 6.28 -1.10 -10.09
C PHE A 137 6.39 -2.61 -9.93
N TYR A 138 5.66 -3.38 -10.74
CA TYR A 138 5.46 -4.81 -10.53
C TYR A 138 6.32 -5.72 -11.41
N ARG A 139 6.87 -5.19 -12.52
CA ARG A 139 7.69 -5.96 -13.47
C ARG A 139 8.95 -5.22 -13.93
N GLY A 140 8.99 -3.89 -13.79
CA GLY A 140 10.12 -3.05 -14.18
C GLY A 140 11.23 -2.94 -13.13
N GLU A 141 12.03 -1.88 -13.27
CA GLU A 141 13.19 -1.60 -12.40
C GLU A 141 12.83 -1.61 -10.91
N MET A 142 11.68 -1.02 -10.56
CA MET A 142 11.24 -0.89 -9.17
C MET A 142 10.92 -2.26 -8.55
N ALA A 143 10.39 -3.19 -9.34
CA ALA A 143 10.17 -4.57 -8.89
C ALA A 143 11.49 -5.24 -8.51
N GLY A 144 12.54 -5.01 -9.31
CA GLY A 144 13.90 -5.49 -9.02
C GLY A 144 14.45 -4.93 -7.70
N THR A 145 14.29 -3.63 -7.46
CA THR A 145 14.70 -2.98 -6.21
C THR A 145 13.96 -3.58 -5.00
N ILE A 146 12.64 -3.72 -5.08
CA ILE A 146 11.81 -4.26 -3.99
C ILE A 146 12.19 -5.73 -3.69
N VAL A 147 12.30 -6.58 -4.72
CA VAL A 147 12.68 -7.99 -4.55
C VAL A 147 14.05 -8.11 -3.90
N LYS A 148 15.01 -7.30 -4.34
CA LYS A 148 16.36 -7.28 -3.77
C LYS A 148 16.32 -6.92 -2.28
N GLU A 149 15.66 -5.83 -1.92
CA GLU A 149 15.61 -5.35 -0.53
C GLU A 149 14.91 -6.36 0.40
N ILE A 150 13.78 -6.95 -0.03
CA ILE A 150 13.08 -7.97 0.77
C ILE A 150 13.93 -9.24 0.91
N THR A 151 14.66 -9.62 -0.14
CA THR A 151 15.56 -10.79 -0.12
C THR A 151 16.75 -10.58 0.81
N GLU A 152 17.39 -9.41 0.76
CA GLU A 152 18.46 -9.03 1.69
C GLU A 152 17.94 -8.93 3.14
N GLY A 153 16.67 -8.58 3.31
CA GLY A 153 15.93 -8.61 4.57
C GLY A 153 15.59 -10.00 5.13
N GLY A 154 16.02 -11.08 4.47
CA GLY A 154 15.87 -12.46 4.96
C GLY A 154 14.61 -13.18 4.51
N ARG A 155 13.95 -12.72 3.43
CA ARG A 155 12.78 -13.38 2.85
C ARG A 155 12.89 -13.51 1.33
N ARG A 156 12.71 -14.71 0.79
CA ARG A 156 12.51 -14.88 -0.66
C ARG A 156 11.27 -14.10 -1.11
N ALA A 157 11.48 -13.09 -1.95
CA ALA A 157 10.42 -12.29 -2.53
C ALA A 157 10.31 -12.53 -4.04
N VAL A 158 9.07 -12.58 -4.51
CA VAL A 158 8.72 -12.35 -5.91
C VAL A 158 7.66 -11.26 -5.88
N VAL A 159 7.96 -10.13 -6.48
CA VAL A 159 6.96 -9.09 -6.74
C VAL A 159 6.31 -9.43 -8.06
N GLY A 160 4.98 -9.43 -8.08
CA GLY A 160 4.22 -9.67 -9.30
C GLY A 160 2.77 -9.30 -9.10
N LEU A 161 2.15 -8.76 -10.14
CA LEU A 161 0.71 -8.56 -10.18
C LEU A 161 0.02 -9.93 -10.17
N ARG A 162 -0.79 -10.20 -9.14
CA ARG A 162 -1.91 -11.15 -9.27
C ARG A 162 -3.13 -10.40 -9.79
N LYS A 163 -4.05 -11.13 -10.43
CA LYS A 163 -5.28 -10.57 -11.02
C LYS A 163 -6.03 -9.73 -9.96
N PHE A 164 -6.44 -8.53 -10.35
CA PHE A 164 -7.45 -7.78 -9.60
C PHE A 164 -8.78 -8.51 -9.67
N PHE A 165 -9.51 -8.46 -8.57
CA PHE A 165 -10.92 -8.84 -8.57
C PHE A 165 -11.75 -7.57 -8.52
N VAL A 166 -12.55 -7.38 -9.57
CA VAL A 166 -13.55 -6.32 -9.64
C VAL A 166 -14.87 -7.00 -9.37
N LEU A 167 -15.49 -6.69 -8.24
CA LEU A 167 -16.83 -7.16 -7.95
C LEU A 167 -17.79 -6.14 -8.58
N ARG A 168 -18.50 -6.56 -9.63
CA ARG A 168 -19.56 -5.77 -10.28
C ARG A 168 -20.88 -6.48 -10.04
N ASN A 169 -21.88 -5.76 -9.53
CA ASN A 169 -23.26 -6.24 -9.38
C ASN A 169 -23.40 -7.72 -8.96
N SER A 170 -22.59 -8.09 -7.97
CA SER A 170 -22.78 -9.28 -7.17
C SER A 170 -22.13 -9.02 -5.81
N ALA A 171 -22.66 -8.03 -5.08
CA ALA A 171 -23.12 -8.46 -3.77
C ALA A 171 -24.02 -9.66 -4.10
N SER A 172 -23.62 -10.87 -3.74
CA SER A 172 -24.63 -11.89 -3.46
C SER A 172 -25.74 -11.14 -2.73
N HIS A 173 -27.01 -11.35 -3.09
CA HIS A 173 -28.13 -10.68 -2.41
C HIS A 173 -28.01 -10.74 -0.86
N GLU A 174 -27.17 -11.64 -0.34
CA GLU A 174 -26.69 -11.78 1.04
C GLU A 174 -25.86 -10.61 1.64
N LEU A 175 -25.19 -9.74 0.87
CA LEU A 175 -24.38 -8.62 1.40
C LEU A 175 -25.04 -7.23 1.24
N MET A 176 -26.10 -7.12 0.45
CA MET A 176 -26.96 -5.93 0.41
C MET A 176 -28.09 -6.10 1.41
N GLN A 177 -27.94 -5.53 2.60
CA GLN A 177 -29.04 -5.48 3.56
C GLN A 177 -29.92 -4.26 3.25
N SER A 178 -31.17 -4.51 2.88
CA SER A 178 -32.21 -3.47 2.91
C SER A 178 -32.68 -3.30 4.36
N TYR A 179 -32.40 -2.15 4.95
CA TYR A 179 -33.16 -1.63 6.07
C TYR A 179 -34.17 -0.62 5.50
N ASP A 180 -35.32 -0.43 6.15
CA ASP A 180 -36.29 0.62 5.75
C ASP A 180 -35.61 2.01 5.78
N GLY A 181 -35.02 2.41 4.64
CA GLY A 181 -34.06 3.51 4.51
C GLY A 181 -33.14 3.36 3.27
N PRO A 182 -32.20 4.29 3.01
CA PRO A 182 -31.34 4.26 1.81
C PRO A 182 -30.51 2.97 1.70
N TYR A 183 -30.27 2.50 0.47
CA TYR A 183 -29.51 1.28 0.18
C TYR A 183 -28.11 1.30 0.84
N ILE A 184 -27.85 0.34 1.73
CA ILE A 184 -26.53 0.14 2.34
C ILE A 184 -25.73 -0.84 1.48
N VAL A 185 -24.64 -0.37 0.88
CA VAL A 185 -23.66 -1.23 0.22
C VAL A 185 -22.58 -1.60 1.24
N LYS A 186 -22.53 -2.87 1.65
CA LYS A 186 -21.47 -3.41 2.51
C LYS A 186 -20.61 -4.40 1.74
N ALA A 187 -19.39 -3.99 1.37
CA ALA A 187 -18.39 -4.92 0.86
C ALA A 187 -17.58 -5.47 2.04
N SER A 188 -17.87 -6.70 2.47
CA SER A 188 -17.04 -7.45 3.42
C SER A 188 -16.19 -8.45 2.66
N SER A 189 -14.90 -8.51 2.99
CA SER A 189 -13.96 -9.49 2.43
C SER A 189 -14.26 -10.90 2.96
N MET A 190 -15.20 -11.60 2.35
CA MET A 190 -15.22 -13.07 2.35
C MET A 190 -15.11 -13.51 0.90
N VAL A 191 -13.92 -13.94 0.50
CA VAL A 191 -13.71 -14.67 -0.75
C VAL A 191 -13.27 -16.07 -0.35
N GLU A 192 -14.17 -17.04 -0.54
CA GLU A 192 -13.80 -18.45 -0.61
C GLU A 192 -12.90 -18.64 -1.82
N ILE A 193 -11.71 -19.17 -1.59
CA ILE A 193 -10.73 -19.45 -2.63
C ILE A 193 -10.99 -20.88 -3.14
N TYR A 194 -11.62 -21.01 -4.30
CA TYR A 194 -11.47 -22.21 -5.12
C TYR A 194 -10.30 -22.00 -6.07
N VAL A 195 -9.23 -22.78 -5.87
CA VAL A 195 -8.13 -22.91 -6.83
C VAL A 195 -8.41 -24.17 -7.63
N ASP A 196 -8.87 -24.02 -8.86
CA ASP A 196 -8.70 -25.09 -9.85
C ASP A 196 -7.23 -25.05 -10.32
N ILE A 197 -6.57 -26.19 -10.16
CA ILE A 197 -5.19 -26.53 -10.55
C ILE A 197 -5.01 -26.56 -12.06
#